data_AF-A0A970M4Q3-F1
#
_entry.id   AF-A0A970M4Q3-F1
#
_cell.length_a   1.000
_cell.length_b   1.000
_cell.length_c   1.000
_cell.angle_alpha   90.00
_cell.angle_beta   90.00
_cell.angle_gamma   90.00
#
_symmetry.space_group_name_H-M   'P 1'
#
loop_
_entity.id
_entity.type
_entity.pdbx_description
1 polymer ?
#
loop_
_entity_poly.entity_id
_entity_poly.type
_entity_poly.pdbx_seq_one_letter_code
_entity_poly.pdbx_strand_id
1 'polypeptide(L)'
;PYQGYVKDGCVYGRGTEDNQQDLVASIFAARAFLDENILPKSSIGLAFVADEETSSRWGLDYVLQHPDNPFKKKDLIVVPDSGEPDGCAIEIAE
;
A
#
# COMPACT_ATOMS: atom_id res chain seq x y z
N PRO A 1 -5.15 -21.01 -6.07
CA PRO A 1 -5.28 -19.96 -5.04
C PRO A 1 -4.51 -20.33 -3.77
N TYR A 2 -3.99 -19.32 -3.05
CA TYR A 2 -3.00 -19.37 -1.95
C TYR A 2 -1.60 -19.93 -2.28
N GLN A 3 -1.45 -20.74 -3.32
CA GLN A 3 -0.15 -21.00 -3.94
C GLN A 3 0.02 -20.07 -5.14
N GLY A 4 0.93 -19.11 -5.02
CA GLY A 4 1.31 -18.23 -6.12
C GLY A 4 2.11 -18.98 -7.19
N TYR A 5 1.88 -18.67 -8.47
CA TYR A 5 2.68 -19.20 -9.58
C TYR A 5 2.86 -18.17 -10.69
N VAL A 6 3.91 -18.31 -11.49
CA VAL A 6 4.19 -17.45 -12.63
C VAL A 6 3.88 -18.21 -13.91
N LYS A 7 3.17 -17.56 -14.84
CA LYS A 7 2.88 -18.09 -16.18
C LYS A 7 2.75 -16.95 -17.17
N ASP A 8 3.35 -17.09 -18.35
CA ASP A 8 3.24 -16.11 -19.45
C ASP A 8 3.57 -14.66 -19.05
N GLY A 9 4.51 -14.48 -18.11
CA GLY A 9 4.91 -13.17 -17.58
C GLY A 9 4.00 -12.60 -16.49
N CYS A 10 2.94 -13.30 -16.12
CA CYS A 10 2.00 -12.89 -15.08
C CYS A 10 2.18 -13.71 -13.80
N VAL A 11 1.97 -13.07 -12.65
CA VAL A 11 1.87 -13.73 -11.34
C VAL A 11 0.39 -14.05 -11.09
N TYR A 12 0.09 -15.27 -10.65
CA TYR A 12 -1.26 -15.72 -10.38
C TYR A 12 -1.39 -16.19 -8.94
N GLY A 13 -2.37 -15.64 -8.23
CA GLY A 13 -2.70 -15.98 -6.85
C GLY A 13 -3.89 -15.15 -6.38
N ARG A 14 -4.60 -15.64 -5.34
CA ARG A 14 -5.53 -14.75 -4.61
C ARG A 14 -4.65 -13.74 -3.88
N GLY A 15 -4.92 -12.47 -4.08
CA GLY A 15 -4.14 -11.40 -3.49
C GLY A 15 -3.15 -10.72 -4.43
N THR A 16 -2.89 -11.27 -5.62
CA THR A 16 -1.83 -10.70 -6.47
C THR A 16 -2.10 -9.24 -6.81
N GLU A 17 -3.27 -8.92 -7.36
CA GLU A 17 -3.65 -7.53 -7.69
C GLU A 17 -4.15 -6.77 -6.46
N ASP A 18 -5.03 -7.41 -5.70
CA ASP A 18 -5.77 -6.84 -4.58
C ASP A 18 -5.47 -7.66 -3.31
N ASN A 19 -4.53 -7.24 -2.46
CA ASN A 19 -3.70 -6.01 -2.55
C ASN A 19 -2.22 -6.26 -2.22
N GLN A 20 -1.72 -7.47 -2.50
CA GLN A 20 -0.36 -7.85 -2.14
C GLN A 20 0.69 -7.30 -3.12
N GLN A 21 0.36 -7.00 -4.39
CA GLN A 21 1.33 -6.33 -5.27
C GLN A 21 1.72 -4.96 -4.74
N ASP A 22 0.77 -4.17 -4.27
CA ASP A 22 1.01 -2.78 -3.88
C ASP A 22 1.70 -2.70 -2.52
N LEU A 23 1.38 -3.64 -1.63
CA LEU A 23 2.13 -3.89 -0.40
C LEU A 23 3.61 -4.15 -0.71
N VAL A 24 3.90 -5.04 -1.66
CA VAL A 24 5.28 -5.37 -2.04
C VAL A 24 5.94 -4.17 -2.72
N ALA A 25 5.27 -3.50 -3.66
CA ALA A 25 5.78 -2.32 -4.35
C ALA A 25 6.16 -1.20 -3.36
N SER A 26 5.31 -0.93 -2.36
CA SER A 26 5.55 0.09 -1.32
C SER A 26 6.79 -0.23 -0.46
N ILE A 27 6.99 -1.51 -0.10
CA ILE A 27 8.19 -1.94 0.62
C ILE A 27 9.44 -1.73 -0.24
N PHE A 28 9.40 -2.11 -1.51
CA PHE A 28 10.54 -1.95 -2.42
C PHE A 28 10.84 -0.48 -2.71
N ALA A 29 9.83 0.38 -2.79
CA ALA A 29 10.03 1.83 -2.93
C ALA A 29 10.77 2.41 -1.72
N ALA A 30 10.34 2.08 -0.49
CA ALA A 30 11.03 2.50 0.72
C ALA A 30 12.45 1.92 0.79
N ARG A 31 12.62 0.66 0.39
CA ARG A 31 13.91 -0.03 0.35
C ARG A 31 14.88 0.62 -0.64
N ALA A 32 14.41 1.08 -1.80
CA ALA A 32 15.25 1.74 -2.80
C ALA A 32 15.92 3.01 -2.26
N PHE A 33 15.22 3.81 -1.45
CA PHE A 33 15.84 4.96 -0.78
C PHE A 33 16.99 4.56 0.14
N LEU A 34 16.84 3.45 0.86
CA LEU A 34 17.88 2.93 1.75
C LEU A 34 19.08 2.40 0.97
N ASP A 35 18.83 1.59 -0.07
CA ASP A 35 19.87 0.95 -0.87
C ASP A 35 20.67 1.96 -1.69
N GLU A 36 20.02 3.01 -2.21
CA GLU A 36 20.66 4.11 -2.92
C GLU A 36 21.23 5.19 -1.99
N ASN A 37 21.08 5.02 -0.66
CA ASN A 37 21.51 5.98 0.36
C ASN A 37 20.96 7.41 0.12
N ILE A 38 19.71 7.49 -0.31
CA ILE A 38 18.98 8.74 -0.55
C ILE A 38 18.13 9.07 0.68
N LEU A 39 18.37 10.24 1.27
CA LEU A 39 17.49 10.77 2.31
C LEU A 39 16.32 11.51 1.64
N PRO A 40 15.07 11.00 1.74
CA PRO A 40 13.92 11.70 1.18
C PRO A 40 13.63 13.00 1.95
N LYS A 41 13.03 13.97 1.26
CA LYS A 41 12.63 15.26 1.86
C LYS A 41 11.59 15.09 2.99
N SER A 42 10.77 14.05 2.89
CA SER A 42 9.75 13.69 3.87
C SER A 42 10.04 12.29 4.40
N SER A 43 9.72 12.04 5.67
CA SER A 43 9.78 10.69 6.25
C SER A 43 8.81 9.75 5.54
N ILE A 44 9.24 8.52 5.29
CA ILE A 44 8.41 7.46 4.73
C ILE A 44 7.86 6.63 5.88
N GLY A 45 6.53 6.42 5.89
CA GLY A 45 5.85 5.48 6.76
C GLY A 45 5.09 4.45 5.93
N LEU A 46 5.09 3.19 6.37
CA LEU A 46 4.30 2.11 5.77
C LEU A 46 3.22 1.69 6.77
N ALA A 47 1.95 1.73 6.33
CA ALA A 47 0.81 1.32 7.14
C ALA A 47 0.16 0.10 6.50
N PHE A 48 0.23 -1.05 7.19
CA PHE A 48 -0.45 -2.27 6.77
C PHE A 48 -1.66 -2.48 7.70
N VAL A 49 -2.85 -2.35 7.15
CA VAL A 49 -4.12 -2.45 7.89
C VAL A 49 -4.89 -3.68 7.43
N ALA A 50 -5.70 -4.23 8.33
CA ALA A 50 -6.59 -5.35 8.04
C ALA A 50 -7.99 -4.84 7.67
N ASP A 51 -8.89 -5.77 7.35
CA ASP A 51 -10.35 -5.56 7.31
C ASP A 51 -10.87 -4.70 6.14
N GLU A 52 -10.04 -4.27 5.18
CA GLU A 52 -10.44 -3.44 4.02
C GLU A 52 -11.62 -4.09 3.25
N GLU A 53 -11.41 -5.33 2.83
CA GLU A 53 -12.37 -6.20 2.12
C GLU A 53 -13.67 -6.48 2.90
N THR A 54 -13.70 -6.07 4.17
CA THR A 54 -14.83 -6.20 5.10
C THR A 54 -15.22 -4.87 5.75
N SER A 55 -15.00 -3.75 5.05
CA SER A 55 -15.39 -2.36 5.37
C SER A 55 -14.49 -1.55 6.30
N SER A 56 -13.30 -2.03 6.64
CA SER A 56 -12.27 -1.34 7.44
C SER A 56 -12.65 -0.99 8.88
N ARG A 57 -13.83 -1.36 9.37
CA ARG A 57 -14.33 -0.98 10.70
C ARG A 57 -13.37 -1.37 11.83
N TRP A 58 -12.76 -2.55 11.73
CA TRP A 58 -11.80 -3.07 12.70
C TRP A 58 -10.34 -2.84 12.28
N GLY A 59 -10.14 -2.29 11.09
CA GLY A 59 -8.86 -1.95 10.50
C GLY A 59 -8.55 -0.47 10.61
N LEU A 60 -8.55 0.23 9.47
CA LEU A 60 -8.16 1.63 9.40
C LEU A 60 -9.04 2.54 10.28
N ASP A 61 -10.36 2.34 10.31
CA ASP A 61 -11.27 3.15 11.13
C ASP A 61 -10.91 3.09 12.61
N TYR A 62 -10.57 1.90 13.09
CA TYR A 62 -10.12 1.69 14.46
C TYR A 62 -8.79 2.40 14.73
N VAL A 63 -7.81 2.27 13.82
CA VAL A 63 -6.50 2.93 13.95
C VAL A 63 -6.64 4.45 14.01
N LEU A 64 -7.49 5.03 13.16
CA LEU A 64 -7.69 6.48 13.12
C LEU A 64 -8.34 7.04 14.39
N GLN A 65 -9.19 6.25 15.05
CA GLN A 65 -9.87 6.60 16.30
C GLN A 65 -9.04 6.27 17.54
N HIS A 66 -7.96 5.48 17.40
CA HIS A 66 -7.13 5.08 18.52
C HIS A 66 -6.35 6.28 19.10
N PRO A 67 -6.16 6.37 20.43
CA PRO A 67 -5.38 7.45 21.05
C PRO A 67 -3.96 7.57 20.50
N ASP A 68 -3.37 6.43 20.10
CA ASP A 68 -2.02 6.35 19.50
C ASP A 68 -2.04 6.38 17.97
N ASN A 69 -3.03 7.05 17.36
CA ASN A 69 -3.11 7.24 15.91
C ASN A 69 -1.76 7.79 15.37
N PRO A 70 -1.07 7.05 14.48
CA PRO A 70 0.27 7.44 14.01
C PRO A 70 0.25 8.57 12.96
N PHE A 71 -0.91 8.87 12.38
CA PHE A 71 -1.06 9.81 11.27
C PHE A 71 -1.21 11.26 11.76
N LYS A 72 -0.56 12.18 11.04
CA LYS A 72 -0.65 13.63 11.25
C LYS A 72 -1.50 14.27 10.17
N LYS A 73 -2.14 15.38 10.51
CA LYS A 73 -2.95 16.18 9.57
C LYS A 73 -2.21 16.74 8.35
N LYS A 74 -0.87 16.66 8.32
CA LYS A 74 -0.03 17.14 7.22
C LYS A 74 0.64 16.00 6.45
N ASP A 75 0.36 14.74 6.81
CA ASP A 75 0.91 13.60 6.10
C ASP A 75 0.26 13.52 4.72
N LEU A 76 1.07 13.20 3.72
CA LEU A 76 0.59 12.83 2.39
C LEU A 76 0.36 11.32 2.42
N ILE A 77 -0.88 10.90 2.15
CA ILE A 77 -1.26 9.49 2.15
C ILE A 77 -1.35 9.03 0.70
N VAL A 78 -0.68 7.93 0.39
CA VAL A 78 -0.75 7.26 -0.91
C VAL A 78 -1.30 5.87 -0.66
N VAL A 79 -2.40 5.55 -1.32
CA VAL A 79 -3.07 4.24 -1.24
C VAL A 79 -3.05 3.61 -2.63
N PRO A 80 -2.03 2.80 -2.94
CA PRO A 80 -2.02 1.97 -4.13
C PRO A 80 -2.91 0.75 -3.84
N ASP A 81 -4.12 0.76 -4.40
CA ASP A 81 -5.14 -0.28 -4.18
C ASP A 81 -5.97 -0.55 -5.46
N SER A 82 -5.77 0.25 -6.51
CA SER A 82 -6.37 0.03 -7.81
C SER A 82 -5.46 0.59 -8.92
N GLY A 83 -5.58 0.01 -10.12
CA GLY A 83 -4.77 0.40 -11.27
C GLY A 83 -5.49 0.23 -12.59
N GLU A 84 -4.95 0.87 -13.61
CA GLU A 84 -5.33 0.69 -15.01
C GLU A 84 -4.21 -0.01 -15.79
N PRO A 85 -4.49 -0.65 -16.94
CA PRO A 85 -3.47 -1.37 -17.72
C PRO A 85 -2.24 -0.53 -18.11
N ASP A 86 -2.38 0.79 -18.19
CA ASP A 86 -1.28 1.72 -18.48
C ASP A 86 -0.69 2.40 -17.22
N GLY A 87 -1.24 2.13 -16.03
CA GLY A 87 -0.80 2.65 -14.74
C GLY A 87 -0.87 4.17 -14.61
N CYS A 88 -1.67 4.85 -15.44
CA CYS A 88 -1.69 6.31 -15.50
C CYS A 88 -2.74 6.97 -14.61
N ALA A 89 -3.66 6.19 -14.04
CA ALA A 89 -4.71 6.69 -13.17
C ALA A 89 -4.16 7.10 -11.79
N ILE A 90 -4.49 8.32 -11.36
CA ILE A 90 -4.30 8.81 -10.00
C ILE A 90 -5.61 9.48 -9.58
N GLU A 91 -6.25 8.94 -8.55
CA GLU A 91 -7.35 9.61 -7.87
C GLU A 91 -6.80 10.54 -6.79
N ILE A 92 -7.34 11.76 -6.73
CA ILE A 92 -7.00 12.73 -5.69
C ILE A 92 -8.28 13.03 -4.91
N ALA A 93 -8.25 12.70 -3.62
CA ALA A 93 -9.26 13.10 -2.64
C ALA A 93 -8.64 14.05 -1.62
N GLU A 94 -9.32 15.17 -1.34
CA GLU A 94 -8.93 16.18 -0.35
C GLU A 94 -9.71 16.04 0.96
#